data_AF-A0A1Y2REU0-F1
#
_entry.id   AF-A0A1Y2REU0-F1
#
_cell.length_a   1.000
_cell.length_b   1.000
_cell.length_c   1.000
_cell.angle_alpha   90.00
_cell.angle_beta   90.00
_cell.angle_gamma   90.00
#
_symmetry.space_group_name_H-M   'P 1'
#
loop_
_entity.id
_entity.type
_entity.pdbx_description
1 polymer ?
#
loop_
_entity_poly.entity_id
_entity_poly.type
_entity_poly.pdbx_seq_one_letter_code
_entity_poly.pdbx_strand_id
1 'polypeptide(L)'
;MEKDEQVYRGKISFINYEKQFATIDYLHNTKQKSVNFKTNAADSGKKPHQFKLNDSVSFQLRLSDRGDKMTAYNVKFIHNEAVDLLIQKSAIENRFAGYLKIVDGKFFVKEVESYVLFPIQLSKWEKEPVETAANVAISFKLINIDKPNSIAAELFSHNYTAEYKKALQHFDKKIDIEAVVARVSPHAVYLNLFGEKMQAKLSVTEAEKETIKEGDIIPVNIVHLTSNRVVVKRVTA
;
A
#
# COMPACT_ATOMS: atom_id res chain seq x y z
N MET A 1 21.06 -42.12 9.90
CA MET A 1 20.62 -41.71 8.55
C MET A 1 19.67 -40.55 8.72
N GLU A 2 20.15 -39.32 8.53
CA GLU A 2 19.28 -38.17 8.33
C GLU A 2 18.43 -38.48 7.09
N LYS A 3 17.09 -38.55 7.27
CA LYS A 3 16.20 -38.62 6.11
C LYS A 3 16.38 -37.29 5.39
N ASP A 4 16.87 -37.32 4.14
CA ASP A 4 16.78 -36.15 3.27
C ASP A 4 15.32 -35.69 3.26
N GLU A 5 15.07 -34.56 3.91
CA GLU A 5 13.73 -34.02 4.06
C GLU A 5 13.26 -33.52 2.70
N GLN A 6 12.40 -34.32 2.05
CA GLN A 6 11.88 -34.03 0.72
C GLN A 6 11.25 -32.62 0.69
N VAL A 7 11.78 -31.77 -0.19
CA VAL A 7 11.24 -30.44 -0.45
C VAL A 7 10.17 -30.52 -1.53
N TYR A 8 8.98 -30.04 -1.20
CA TYR A 8 7.85 -29.94 -2.11
C TYR A 8 7.71 -28.52 -2.65
N ARG A 9 6.99 -28.39 -3.77
CA ARG A 9 6.57 -27.11 -4.34
C ARG A 9 5.07 -27.12 -4.51
N GLY A 10 4.44 -25.99 -4.21
CA GLY A 10 3.00 -25.83 -4.30
C GLY A 10 2.60 -24.38 -4.42
N LYS A 11 1.30 -24.14 -4.43
CA LYS A 11 0.70 -22.82 -4.57
C LYS A 11 -0.27 -22.56 -3.43
N ILE A 12 -0.24 -21.36 -2.87
CA ILE A 12 -1.18 -20.98 -1.81
C ILE A 12 -2.58 -20.83 -2.41
N SER A 13 -3.49 -21.70 -1.98
CA SER A 13 -4.88 -21.78 -2.44
C SER A 13 -5.86 -21.09 -1.49
N PHE A 14 -5.46 -20.88 -0.24
CA PHE A 14 -6.29 -20.21 0.76
C PHE A 14 -5.44 -19.54 1.84
N ILE A 15 -5.89 -18.37 2.31
CA ILE A 15 -5.30 -17.64 3.43
C ILE A 15 -6.40 -17.16 4.35
N ASN A 16 -6.23 -17.41 5.65
CA ASN A 16 -7.01 -16.78 6.70
C ASN A 16 -6.11 -15.84 7.51
N TYR A 17 -6.27 -14.53 7.28
CA TYR A 17 -5.47 -13.51 7.96
C TYR A 17 -5.80 -13.39 9.45
N GLU A 18 -7.06 -13.58 9.86
CA GLU A 18 -7.45 -13.51 11.28
C GLU A 18 -6.85 -14.65 12.10
N LYS A 19 -6.93 -15.88 11.57
CA LYS A 19 -6.47 -17.11 12.24
C LYS A 19 -5.01 -17.45 11.92
N GLN A 20 -4.33 -16.62 11.11
CA GLN A 20 -2.91 -16.74 10.76
C GLN A 20 -2.53 -18.14 10.24
N PHE A 21 -3.32 -18.67 9.30
CA PHE A 21 -3.01 -19.91 8.61
C PHE A 21 -3.30 -19.83 7.11
N ALA A 22 -2.61 -20.66 6.35
CA ALA A 22 -2.79 -20.77 4.91
C ALA A 22 -2.74 -22.24 4.47
N THR A 23 -3.31 -22.50 3.30
CA THR A 23 -3.35 -23.82 2.66
C THR A 23 -2.52 -23.77 1.39
N ILE A 24 -1.67 -24.79 1.20
CA ILE A 24 -0.84 -24.99 0.02
C ILE A 24 -1.38 -26.19 -0.73
N ASP A 25 -1.73 -26.00 -1.99
CA ASP A 25 -2.03 -27.08 -2.92
C ASP A 25 -0.75 -27.49 -3.66
N TYR A 26 -0.49 -28.80 -3.72
CA TYR A 26 0.71 -29.35 -4.35
C TYR A 26 0.43 -30.70 -5.00
N LEU A 27 1.31 -31.09 -5.93
CA LEU A 27 1.26 -32.40 -6.56
C LEU A 27 2.20 -33.37 -5.86
N HIS A 28 1.70 -34.56 -5.57
CA HIS A 28 2.48 -35.67 -5.05
C HIS A 28 2.10 -36.96 -5.76
N ASN A 29 3.03 -37.55 -6.51
CA ASN A 29 2.80 -38.73 -7.34
C ASN A 29 1.52 -38.58 -8.17
N THR A 30 1.47 -37.50 -8.97
CA THR A 30 0.36 -37.08 -9.86
C THR A 30 -1.00 -36.80 -9.19
N LYS A 31 -1.13 -36.98 -7.87
CA LYS A 31 -2.33 -36.62 -7.11
C LYS A 31 -2.20 -35.22 -6.52
N GLN A 32 -3.25 -34.42 -6.67
CA GLN A 32 -3.37 -33.14 -5.98
C GLN A 32 -3.61 -33.38 -4.48
N LYS A 33 -2.82 -32.71 -3.66
CA LYS A 33 -2.93 -32.72 -2.20
C LYS A 33 -2.93 -31.30 -1.68
N SER A 34 -3.46 -31.11 -0.48
CA SER A 34 -3.44 -29.83 0.22
C SER A 34 -2.86 -30.01 1.62
N VAL A 35 -2.14 -29.01 2.10
CA VAL A 35 -1.57 -29.00 3.45
C VAL A 35 -1.66 -27.60 4.05
N ASN A 36 -1.90 -27.53 5.36
CA ASN A 36 -1.97 -26.25 6.07
C ASN A 36 -0.63 -25.88 6.71
N PHE A 37 -0.40 -24.59 6.92
CA PHE A 37 0.68 -24.08 7.76
C PHE A 37 0.26 -22.80 8.48
N LYS A 38 0.95 -22.47 9.58
CA LYS A 38 0.78 -21.19 10.29
C LYS A 38 1.62 -20.12 9.60
N THR A 39 1.02 -18.99 9.23
CA THR A 39 1.71 -17.91 8.50
C THR A 39 2.64 -17.07 9.38
N ASN A 40 2.45 -17.14 10.70
CA ASN A 40 3.24 -16.41 11.70
C ASN A 40 4.31 -17.27 12.39
N ALA A 41 4.54 -18.51 11.94
CA ALA A 41 5.60 -19.34 12.48
C ALA A 41 6.95 -18.66 12.19
N ALA A 42 7.66 -18.26 13.25
CA ALA A 42 8.97 -17.63 13.17
C ALA A 42 10.04 -18.65 12.75
N ASP A 43 9.97 -19.14 11.52
CA ASP A 43 10.88 -20.17 11.01
C ASP A 43 12.26 -19.58 10.65
N SER A 44 12.40 -18.25 10.59
CA SER A 44 13.69 -17.57 10.43
C SER A 44 13.65 -16.20 11.08
N GLY A 45 14.72 -15.75 11.75
CA GLY A 45 14.82 -14.45 12.42
C GLY A 45 14.75 -13.21 11.51
N LYS A 46 14.24 -13.34 10.29
CA LYS A 46 13.92 -12.25 9.35
C LYS A 46 12.43 -11.89 9.46
N LYS A 47 12.05 -10.69 9.02
CA LYS A 47 10.62 -10.34 8.90
C LYS A 47 9.91 -11.42 8.06
N PRO A 48 8.83 -12.04 8.57
CA PRO A 48 8.12 -13.08 7.84
C PRO A 48 7.53 -12.51 6.54
N HIS A 49 7.64 -13.26 5.46
CA HIS A 49 6.97 -12.92 4.20
C HIS A 49 5.46 -12.90 4.42
N GLN A 50 4.80 -11.83 3.98
CA GLN A 50 3.34 -11.77 4.02
C GLN A 50 2.79 -12.52 2.81
N PHE A 51 2.47 -13.79 3.03
CA PHE A 51 1.93 -14.67 2.00
C PHE A 51 0.64 -14.10 1.39
N LYS A 52 0.51 -14.25 0.07
CA LYS A 52 -0.66 -13.89 -0.72
C LYS A 52 -1.24 -15.11 -1.42
N LEU A 53 -2.51 -15.00 -1.81
CA LEU A 53 -3.12 -16.00 -2.67
C LEU A 53 -2.30 -16.12 -3.96
N ASN A 54 -2.15 -17.34 -4.47
CA ASN A 54 -1.34 -17.67 -5.64
C ASN A 54 0.18 -17.60 -5.45
N ASP A 55 0.69 -17.33 -4.25
CA ASP A 55 2.13 -17.45 -3.99
C ASP A 55 2.58 -18.89 -4.26
N SER A 56 3.56 -19.03 -5.16
CA SER A 56 4.31 -20.26 -5.34
C SER A 56 5.32 -20.37 -4.19
N VAL A 57 5.31 -21.51 -3.50
CA VAL A 57 6.13 -21.75 -2.33
C VAL A 57 6.87 -23.08 -2.42
N SER A 58 8.03 -23.16 -1.79
CA SER A 58 8.65 -24.43 -1.41
C SER A 58 8.43 -24.69 0.07
N PHE A 59 8.28 -25.95 0.46
CA PHE A 59 8.01 -26.33 1.84
C PHE A 59 8.43 -27.77 2.10
N GLN A 60 8.49 -28.13 3.37
CA GLN A 60 8.69 -29.50 3.83
C GLN A 60 7.48 -29.94 4.65
N LEU A 61 7.29 -31.26 4.80
CA LEU A 61 6.16 -31.84 5.52
C LEU A 61 6.60 -32.43 6.86
N ARG A 62 5.93 -32.04 7.94
CA ARG A 62 6.10 -32.63 9.28
C ARG A 62 4.76 -32.97 9.91
N LEU A 63 4.77 -33.77 10.96
CA LEU A 63 3.59 -33.94 11.81
C LEU A 63 3.30 -32.63 12.57
N SER A 64 2.03 -32.34 12.80
CA SER A 64 1.56 -31.22 13.61
C SER A 64 2.09 -31.32 15.04
N ASP A 65 2.02 -30.23 15.81
CA ASP A 65 2.39 -30.21 17.23
C ASP A 65 1.62 -31.25 18.06
N ARG A 66 0.42 -31.64 17.62
CA ARG A 66 -0.43 -32.67 18.24
C ARG A 66 -0.18 -34.08 17.69
N GLY A 67 0.63 -34.23 16.64
CA GLY A 67 0.93 -35.50 15.98
C GLY A 67 -0.22 -36.08 15.15
N ASP A 68 -1.34 -35.37 15.00
CA ASP A 68 -2.58 -35.87 14.42
C ASP A 68 -2.67 -35.72 12.89
N LYS A 69 -1.91 -34.79 12.31
CA LYS A 69 -1.98 -34.46 10.88
C LYS A 69 -0.66 -33.95 10.33
N MET A 70 -0.48 -34.04 9.03
CA MET A 70 0.65 -33.40 8.35
C MET A 70 0.43 -31.89 8.24
N THR A 71 1.49 -31.13 8.48
CA THR A 71 1.55 -29.67 8.32
C THR A 71 2.78 -29.31 7.49
N ALA A 72 2.68 -28.24 6.72
CA ALA A 72 3.85 -27.67 6.07
C ALA A 72 4.66 -26.82 7.08
N TYR A 73 5.98 -26.85 6.94
CA TYR A 73 6.93 -26.03 7.69
C TYR A 73 8.08 -25.60 6.77
N ASN A 74 8.90 -24.65 7.23
CA ASN A 74 10.00 -24.08 6.45
C ASN A 74 9.49 -23.56 5.08
N VAL A 75 8.32 -22.92 5.10
CA VAL A 75 7.64 -22.44 3.89
C VAL A 75 8.37 -21.22 3.37
N LYS A 76 8.89 -21.30 2.14
CA LYS A 76 9.64 -20.24 1.49
C LYS A 76 8.90 -19.77 0.24
N PHE A 77 8.66 -18.47 0.16
CA PHE A 77 8.14 -17.82 -1.04
C PHE A 77 9.13 -17.97 -2.20
N ILE A 78 8.60 -18.24 -3.40
CA ILE A 78 9.36 -18.31 -4.65
C ILE A 78 8.98 -17.12 -5.55
N HIS A 79 7.72 -17.03 -5.96
CA HIS A 79 7.17 -15.96 -6.79
C HIS A 79 5.63 -15.99 -6.75
N ASN A 80 4.97 -15.01 -7.35
CA ASN A 80 3.51 -15.02 -7.54
C ASN A 80 3.19 -14.65 -8.99
N GLU A 81 2.97 -15.67 -9.82
CA GLU A 81 2.73 -15.52 -11.25
C GLU A 81 1.52 -14.61 -11.55
N ALA A 82 0.49 -14.62 -10.69
CA ALA A 82 -0.67 -13.76 -10.87
C ALA A 82 -0.30 -12.28 -10.65
N VAL A 83 0.57 -11.99 -9.68
CA VAL A 83 1.11 -10.62 -9.50
C VAL A 83 2.02 -10.25 -10.66
N ASP A 84 2.88 -11.15 -11.12
CA ASP A 84 3.79 -10.89 -12.25
C ASP A 84 3.01 -10.55 -13.54
N LEU A 85 1.92 -11.27 -13.81
CA LEU A 85 1.01 -10.98 -14.93
C LEU A 85 0.33 -9.62 -14.77
N LEU A 86 -0.13 -9.27 -13.56
CA LEU A 86 -0.72 -7.95 -13.30
C LEU A 86 0.30 -6.82 -13.51
N ILE A 87 1.55 -7.02 -13.11
CA ILE A 87 2.65 -6.08 -13.38
C ILE A 87 2.84 -5.89 -14.89
N GLN A 88 2.88 -6.98 -15.65
CA GLN A 88 3.01 -6.91 -17.11
C GLN A 88 1.81 -6.19 -17.76
N LYS A 89 0.57 -6.53 -17.36
CA LYS A 89 -0.65 -5.85 -17.83
C LYS A 89 -0.60 -4.34 -17.53
N SER A 90 -0.11 -3.96 -16.34
CA SER A 90 -0.02 -2.56 -15.94
C SER A 90 0.94 -1.72 -16.79
N ALA A 91 1.92 -2.34 -17.45
CA ALA A 91 2.82 -1.65 -18.38
C ALA A 91 2.14 -1.25 -19.70
N ILE A 92 1.04 -1.92 -20.06
CA ILE A 92 0.22 -1.62 -21.24
C ILE A 92 -0.95 -0.72 -20.83
N GLU A 93 -1.75 -1.17 -19.86
CA GLU A 93 -2.88 -0.43 -19.31
C GLU A 93 -2.98 -0.68 -17.79
N ASN A 94 -2.68 0.34 -17.01
CA ASN A 94 -2.76 0.28 -15.55
C ASN A 94 -4.15 0.66 -15.04
N ARG A 95 -5.15 -0.14 -15.43
CA ARG A 95 -6.54 0.02 -15.02
C ARG A 95 -7.17 -1.33 -14.76
N PHE A 96 -7.39 -1.64 -13.48
CA PHE A 96 -7.93 -2.91 -13.00
C PHE A 96 -9.29 -2.72 -12.34
N ALA A 97 -10.05 -3.81 -12.25
CA ALA A 97 -11.28 -3.89 -11.51
C ALA A 97 -11.10 -4.78 -10.27
N GLY A 98 -11.79 -4.44 -9.19
CA GLY A 98 -11.71 -5.20 -7.95
C GLY A 98 -12.85 -4.87 -7.00
N TYR A 99 -12.85 -5.53 -5.85
CA TYR A 99 -13.84 -5.31 -4.79
C TYR A 99 -13.17 -4.78 -3.53
N LEU A 100 -13.77 -3.75 -2.93
CA LEU A 100 -13.31 -3.24 -1.64
C LEU A 100 -13.50 -4.31 -0.55
N LYS A 101 -12.46 -4.56 0.23
CA LYS A 101 -12.44 -5.46 1.39
C LYS A 101 -11.81 -4.76 2.58
N ILE A 102 -12.29 -5.07 3.77
CA ILE A 102 -11.70 -4.63 5.03
C ILE A 102 -11.04 -5.85 5.66
N VAL A 103 -9.76 -5.75 6.00
CA VAL A 103 -8.99 -6.78 6.70
C VAL A 103 -8.24 -6.08 7.82
N ASP A 104 -8.47 -6.52 9.08
CA ASP A 104 -7.86 -5.93 10.28
C ASP A 104 -8.00 -4.39 10.36
N GLY A 105 -9.18 -3.87 10.04
CA GLY A 105 -9.48 -2.43 10.05
C GLY A 105 -8.80 -1.61 8.95
N LYS A 106 -8.16 -2.26 7.97
CA LYS A 106 -7.53 -1.60 6.82
C LYS A 106 -8.24 -1.97 5.52
N PHE A 107 -8.28 -1.02 4.60
CA PHE A 107 -8.89 -1.24 3.29
C PHE A 107 -7.93 -1.89 2.30
N PHE A 108 -8.46 -2.86 1.56
CA PHE A 108 -7.81 -3.59 0.49
C PHE A 108 -8.73 -3.62 -0.74
N VAL A 109 -8.12 -3.80 -1.91
CA VAL A 109 -8.85 -4.20 -3.11
C VAL A 109 -8.54 -5.65 -3.43
N LYS A 110 -9.58 -6.47 -3.56
CA LYS A 110 -9.50 -7.82 -4.11
C LYS A 110 -9.66 -7.74 -5.62
N GLU A 111 -8.59 -7.96 -6.37
CA GLU A 111 -8.63 -7.95 -7.84
C GLU A 111 -9.52 -9.09 -8.35
N VAL A 112 -10.31 -8.85 -9.42
CA VAL A 112 -11.39 -9.76 -9.86
C VAL A 112 -10.86 -11.10 -10.37
N GLU A 113 -9.81 -11.11 -11.19
CA GLU A 113 -9.35 -12.31 -11.89
C GLU A 113 -8.46 -13.18 -10.99
N SER A 114 -7.45 -12.57 -10.38
CA SER A 114 -6.42 -13.22 -9.58
C SER A 114 -6.84 -13.43 -8.13
N TYR A 115 -7.85 -12.70 -7.65
CA TYR A 115 -8.26 -12.65 -6.25
C TYR A 115 -7.16 -12.18 -5.28
N VAL A 116 -6.08 -11.60 -5.79
CA VAL A 116 -5.00 -11.04 -4.97
C VAL A 116 -5.52 -9.78 -4.27
N LEU A 117 -5.17 -9.66 -2.99
CA LEU A 117 -5.48 -8.49 -2.17
C LEU A 117 -4.33 -7.49 -2.24
N PHE A 118 -4.63 -6.26 -2.62
CA PHE A 118 -3.70 -5.14 -2.60
C PHE A 118 -4.14 -4.12 -1.54
N PRO A 119 -3.23 -3.67 -0.64
CA PRO A 119 -3.56 -2.62 0.30
C PRO A 119 -3.88 -1.33 -0.46
N ILE A 120 -4.91 -0.60 -0.02
CA ILE A 120 -5.21 0.71 -0.61
C ILE A 120 -4.23 1.74 -0.07
N GLN A 121 -3.60 2.48 -0.96
CA GLN A 121 -2.81 3.65 -0.61
C GLN A 121 -3.66 4.90 -0.84
N LEU A 122 -4.15 5.46 0.26
CA LEU A 122 -4.89 6.73 0.23
C LEU A 122 -3.93 7.91 0.32
N SER A 123 -4.31 9.00 -0.32
CA SER A 123 -3.66 10.29 -0.11
C SER A 123 -3.89 10.79 1.32
N LYS A 124 -2.94 11.57 1.84
CA LYS A 124 -3.08 12.28 3.13
C LYS A 124 -4.27 13.23 3.17
N TRP A 125 -4.76 13.65 2.01
CA TRP A 125 -5.89 14.57 1.87
C TRP A 125 -7.14 13.91 1.30
N GLU A 126 -7.16 12.57 1.28
CA GLU A 126 -8.28 11.78 0.83
C GLU A 126 -9.02 11.21 2.03
N LYS A 127 -10.35 11.19 1.93
CA LYS A 127 -11.20 10.55 2.92
C LYS A 127 -11.20 9.05 2.64
N GLU A 128 -11.22 8.26 3.72
CA GLU A 128 -11.36 6.81 3.59
C GLU A 128 -12.65 6.45 2.84
N PRO A 129 -12.63 5.38 2.04
CA PRO A 129 -13.84 4.82 1.46
C PRO A 129 -14.86 4.49 2.54
N VAL A 130 -16.15 4.70 2.27
CA VAL A 130 -17.21 4.37 3.22
C VAL A 130 -17.35 2.85 3.32
N GLU A 131 -17.51 2.31 4.53
CA GLU A 131 -17.65 0.85 4.76
C GLU A 131 -18.81 0.22 3.97
N THR A 132 -19.87 0.99 3.70
CA THR A 132 -21.02 0.56 2.88
C THR A 132 -20.67 0.30 1.42
N ALA A 133 -19.49 0.73 0.95
CA ALA A 133 -18.96 0.40 -0.37
C ALA A 133 -18.24 -0.96 -0.42
N ALA A 134 -18.20 -1.72 0.69
CA ALA A 134 -17.67 -3.08 0.69
C ALA A 134 -18.41 -3.96 -0.32
N ASN A 135 -17.66 -4.72 -1.13
CA ASN A 135 -18.16 -5.54 -2.24
C ASN A 135 -18.72 -4.77 -3.46
N VAL A 136 -18.58 -3.45 -3.53
CA VAL A 136 -18.82 -2.71 -4.77
C VAL A 136 -17.63 -2.87 -5.71
N ALA A 137 -17.91 -3.06 -6.99
CA ALA A 137 -16.87 -3.09 -8.02
C ALA A 137 -16.25 -1.68 -8.14
N ILE A 138 -14.94 -1.60 -7.98
CA ILE A 138 -14.16 -0.37 -8.04
C ILE A 138 -13.06 -0.50 -9.09
N SER A 139 -12.75 0.60 -9.76
CA SER A 139 -11.57 0.69 -10.61
C SER A 139 -10.38 1.23 -9.82
N PHE A 140 -9.21 0.64 -10.04
CA PHE A 140 -7.96 1.04 -9.40
C PHE A 140 -6.77 0.83 -10.35
N LYS A 141 -5.64 1.42 -10.00
CA LYS A 141 -4.34 1.18 -10.63
C LYS A 141 -3.34 0.63 -9.61
N LEU A 142 -2.37 -0.14 -10.07
CA LEU A 142 -1.26 -0.59 -9.24
C LEU A 142 -0.19 0.50 -9.16
N ILE A 143 0.35 0.70 -7.96
CA ILE A 143 1.48 1.60 -7.70
C ILE A 143 2.61 0.83 -6.98
N ASN A 144 3.82 1.40 -6.96
CA ASN A 144 5.03 0.75 -6.46
C ASN A 144 5.35 -0.57 -7.20
N ILE A 145 5.06 -0.61 -8.50
CA ILE A 145 5.22 -1.78 -9.37
C ILE A 145 6.69 -2.25 -9.44
N ASP A 146 7.64 -1.33 -9.23
CA ASP A 146 9.07 -1.59 -9.12
C ASP A 146 9.45 -2.46 -7.91
N LYS A 147 8.56 -2.57 -6.92
CA LYS A 147 8.78 -3.31 -5.68
C LYS A 147 7.61 -4.26 -5.42
N PRO A 148 7.66 -5.52 -5.91
CA PRO A 148 6.56 -6.48 -5.82
C PRO A 148 5.96 -6.67 -4.41
N ASN A 149 6.81 -6.59 -3.38
CA ASN A 149 6.40 -6.75 -1.98
C ASN A 149 5.67 -5.52 -1.40
N SER A 150 5.73 -4.37 -2.06
CA SER A 150 5.07 -3.12 -1.62
C SER A 150 4.06 -2.58 -2.64
N ILE A 151 3.64 -3.41 -3.61
CA ILE A 151 2.59 -3.03 -4.54
C ILE A 151 1.31 -2.72 -3.76
N ALA A 152 0.74 -1.57 -4.07
CA ALA A 152 -0.50 -1.08 -3.49
C ALA A 152 -1.50 -0.69 -4.60
N ALA A 153 -2.75 -0.54 -4.22
CA ALA A 153 -3.81 -0.05 -5.09
C ALA A 153 -4.08 1.43 -4.84
N GLU A 154 -4.14 2.22 -5.91
CA GLU A 154 -4.64 3.60 -5.89
C GLU A 154 -5.98 3.63 -6.63
N LEU A 155 -7.03 4.12 -5.97
CA LEU A 155 -8.37 4.17 -6.55
C LEU A 155 -8.48 5.28 -7.58
N PHE A 156 -9.30 5.11 -8.63
CA PHE A 156 -9.60 6.22 -9.55
C PHE A 156 -10.66 7.18 -9.00
N SER A 157 -11.56 6.68 -8.16
CA SER A 157 -12.61 7.48 -7.53
C SER A 157 -12.07 8.06 -6.23
N HIS A 158 -11.51 9.26 -6.31
CA HIS A 158 -10.94 9.94 -5.15
C HIS A 158 -11.97 10.79 -4.42
N ASN A 159 -12.07 10.61 -3.10
CA ASN A 159 -12.89 11.48 -2.25
C ASN A 159 -12.00 12.44 -1.45
N TYR A 160 -11.49 13.47 -2.13
CA TYR A 160 -10.62 14.45 -1.49
C TYR A 160 -11.36 15.36 -0.48
N THR A 161 -10.61 15.77 0.55
CA THR A 161 -10.99 16.82 1.50
C THR A 161 -11.28 18.15 0.79
N ALA A 162 -12.06 19.02 1.44
CA ALA A 162 -12.45 20.30 0.84
C ALA A 162 -11.23 21.21 0.63
N GLU A 163 -10.27 21.14 1.54
CA GLU A 163 -9.00 21.85 1.55
C GLU A 163 -8.16 21.48 0.31
N TYR A 164 -8.04 20.18 0.00
CA TYR A 164 -7.31 19.75 -1.20
C TYR A 164 -8.05 20.07 -2.50
N LYS A 165 -9.39 20.02 -2.51
CA LYS A 165 -10.18 20.49 -3.68
C LYS A 165 -9.94 21.98 -3.95
N LYS A 166 -9.84 22.81 -2.91
CA LYS A 166 -9.44 24.23 -3.05
C LYS A 166 -8.02 24.34 -3.57
N ALA A 167 -7.07 23.54 -3.05
CA ALA A 167 -5.70 23.54 -3.53
C ALA A 167 -5.60 23.22 -5.04
N LEU A 168 -6.37 22.24 -5.53
CA LEU A 168 -6.45 21.94 -6.97
C LEU A 168 -6.92 23.16 -7.77
N GLN A 169 -7.98 23.84 -7.32
CA GLN A 169 -8.48 25.05 -7.99
C GLN A 169 -7.43 26.17 -8.02
N HIS A 170 -6.73 26.40 -6.92
CA HIS A 170 -5.66 27.42 -6.84
C HIS A 170 -4.46 27.05 -7.72
N PHE A 171 -4.10 25.77 -7.79
CA PHE A 171 -3.04 25.27 -8.64
C PHE A 171 -3.38 25.45 -10.13
N ASP A 172 -4.56 25.01 -10.56
CA ASP A 172 -4.99 25.05 -11.96
C ASP A 172 -5.15 26.50 -12.46
N LYS A 173 -5.69 27.37 -11.61
CA LYS A 173 -5.92 28.79 -11.94
C LYS A 173 -4.74 29.69 -11.59
N LYS A 174 -3.67 29.14 -11.00
CA LYS A 174 -2.50 29.89 -10.50
C LYS A 174 -2.88 31.05 -9.57
N ILE A 175 -3.85 30.81 -8.69
CA ILE A 175 -4.33 31.81 -7.72
C ILE A 175 -3.43 31.79 -6.49
N ASP A 176 -2.95 32.96 -6.10
CA ASP A 176 -2.12 33.13 -4.91
C ASP A 176 -2.90 32.83 -3.62
N ILE A 177 -2.18 32.35 -2.62
CA ILE A 177 -2.72 31.90 -1.34
C ILE A 177 -2.02 32.68 -0.24
N GLU A 178 -2.81 33.30 0.64
CA GLU A 178 -2.32 33.82 1.90
C GLU A 178 -2.11 32.64 2.87
N ALA A 179 -0.87 32.19 3.00
CA ALA A 179 -0.52 31.05 3.82
C ALA A 179 0.04 31.50 5.17
N VAL A 180 -0.43 30.89 6.26
CA VAL A 180 0.01 31.22 7.62
C VAL A 180 1.22 30.38 7.99
N VAL A 181 2.26 30.99 8.56
CA VAL A 181 3.44 30.27 9.05
C VAL A 181 3.05 29.47 10.29
N ALA A 182 3.04 28.15 10.14
CA ALA A 182 2.68 27.20 11.19
C ALA A 182 3.85 26.92 12.13
N ARG A 183 5.05 26.78 11.57
CA ARG A 183 6.27 26.48 12.33
C ARG A 183 7.52 26.91 11.58
N VAL A 184 8.47 27.49 12.30
CA VAL A 184 9.82 27.75 11.80
C VAL A 184 10.79 26.76 12.43
N SER A 185 11.52 26.01 11.61
CA SER A 185 12.53 25.03 12.06
C SER A 185 13.88 25.33 11.42
N PRO A 186 15.00 24.81 11.97
CA PRO A 186 16.33 25.03 11.40
C PRO A 186 16.44 24.64 9.92
N HIS A 187 15.61 23.70 9.44
CA HIS A 187 15.70 23.17 8.07
C HIS A 187 14.56 23.58 7.13
N ALA A 188 13.52 24.24 7.64
CA ALA A 188 12.30 24.50 6.89
C ALA A 188 11.37 25.50 7.59
N VAL A 189 10.67 26.32 6.80
CA VAL A 189 9.47 27.03 7.21
C VAL A 189 8.26 26.23 6.74
N TYR A 190 7.34 25.92 7.65
CA TYR A 190 6.11 25.20 7.36
C TYR A 190 4.93 26.16 7.33
N LEU A 191 4.16 26.08 6.25
CA LEU A 191 3.00 26.92 6.00
C LEU A 191 1.72 26.10 6.06
N ASN A 192 0.70 26.66 6.69
CA ASN A 192 -0.68 26.18 6.68
C ASN A 192 -1.39 26.77 5.47
N LEU A 193 -1.86 25.90 4.56
CA LEU A 193 -2.67 26.24 3.40
C LEU A 193 -4.13 25.91 3.72
N PHE A 194 -5.04 26.88 3.49
CA PHE A 194 -6.48 26.69 3.69
C PHE A 194 -6.87 26.20 5.10
N GLY A 195 -6.19 26.71 6.12
CA GLY A 195 -6.30 26.26 7.52
C GLY A 195 -5.19 25.27 7.89
N GLU A 196 -5.36 24.54 8.98
CA GLU A 196 -4.27 23.73 9.58
C GLU A 196 -4.08 22.34 8.95
N LYS A 197 -5.01 21.91 8.10
CA LYS A 197 -5.05 20.51 7.60
C LYS A 197 -4.17 20.23 6.39
N MET A 198 -3.67 21.27 5.71
CA MET A 198 -2.79 21.12 4.57
C MET A 198 -1.52 21.93 4.78
N GLN A 199 -0.41 21.24 5.00
CA GLN A 199 0.88 21.88 5.23
C GLN A 199 1.80 21.78 4.02
N ALA A 200 2.50 22.87 3.74
CA ALA A 200 3.53 22.94 2.71
C ALA A 200 4.85 23.41 3.31
N LYS A 201 5.97 22.90 2.77
CA LYS A 201 7.30 23.42 3.08
C LYS A 201 7.60 24.58 2.15
N LEU A 202 7.96 25.73 2.71
CA LEU A 202 8.53 26.85 1.98
C LEU A 202 10.06 26.74 2.02
N SER A 203 10.68 26.78 0.85
CA SER A 203 12.13 26.91 0.72
C SER A 203 12.50 28.38 0.87
N VAL A 204 13.28 28.69 1.91
CA VAL A 204 13.76 30.04 2.23
C VAL A 204 15.25 29.97 2.55
N THR A 205 15.95 31.07 2.31
CA THR A 205 17.35 31.26 2.72
C THR A 205 17.47 31.47 4.24
N GLU A 206 18.68 31.32 4.80
CA GLU A 206 18.90 31.52 6.25
C GLU A 206 18.58 32.96 6.67
N ALA A 207 18.94 33.96 5.86
CA ALA A 207 18.61 35.36 6.13
C ALA A 207 17.10 35.62 6.17
N GLU A 208 16.32 34.97 5.30
CA GLU A 208 14.86 35.08 5.32
C GLU A 208 14.24 34.40 6.54
N LYS A 209 14.81 33.27 7.01
CA LYS A 209 14.30 32.57 8.21
C LYS A 209 14.37 33.42 9.46
N GLU A 210 15.42 34.23 9.63
CA GLU A 210 15.57 35.09 10.81
C GLU A 210 14.45 36.15 10.91
N THR A 211 13.83 36.48 9.77
CA THR A 211 12.77 37.49 9.70
C THR A 211 11.36 36.91 9.79
N ILE A 212 11.18 35.62 9.46
CA ILE A 212 9.87 34.97 9.44
C ILE A 212 9.54 34.41 10.82
N LYS A 213 8.35 34.71 11.32
CA LYS A 213 7.83 34.23 12.60
C LYS A 213 6.59 33.38 12.44
N GLU A 214 6.31 32.56 13.44
CA GLU A 214 5.05 31.81 13.51
C GLU A 214 3.87 32.77 13.60
N GLY A 215 2.81 32.49 12.83
CA GLY A 215 1.66 33.38 12.67
C GLY A 215 1.75 34.38 11.52
N ASP A 216 2.93 34.58 10.91
CA ASP A 216 3.08 35.47 9.76
C ASP A 216 2.25 34.97 8.56
N ILE A 217 1.76 35.91 7.76
CA ILE A 217 1.04 35.61 6.52
C ILE A 217 1.98 35.85 5.33
N ILE A 218 2.21 34.80 4.54
CA ILE A 218 3.08 34.86 3.37
C ILE A 218 2.24 34.52 2.13
N PRO A 219 2.19 35.41 1.11
CA PRO A 219 1.56 35.10 -0.15
C PRO A 219 2.41 34.07 -0.91
N VAL A 220 1.79 32.96 -1.27
CA VAL A 220 2.44 31.85 -1.97
C VAL A 220 1.58 31.34 -3.12
N ASN A 221 2.26 30.79 -4.13
CA ASN A 221 1.63 30.11 -5.25
C ASN A 221 2.00 28.63 -5.23
N ILE A 222 1.05 27.74 -5.55
CA ILE A 222 1.33 26.31 -5.67
C ILE A 222 2.02 26.06 -7.01
N VAL A 223 3.26 25.57 -6.98
CA VAL A 223 4.04 25.27 -8.20
C VAL A 223 4.02 23.80 -8.59
N HIS A 224 3.69 22.93 -7.64
CA HIS A 224 3.52 21.51 -7.91
C HIS A 224 2.54 20.91 -6.91
N LEU A 225 1.55 20.18 -7.42
CA LEU A 225 0.54 19.50 -6.63
C LEU A 225 0.34 18.09 -7.15
N THR A 226 0.45 17.12 -6.25
CA THR A 226 0.06 15.73 -6.45
C THR A 226 -0.76 15.30 -5.25
N SER A 227 -1.39 14.12 -5.34
CA SER A 227 -2.16 13.55 -4.23
C SER A 227 -1.34 13.36 -2.95
N ASN A 228 -0.01 13.33 -3.00
CA ASN A 228 0.84 13.12 -1.81
C ASN A 228 1.82 14.26 -1.51
N ARG A 229 1.90 15.27 -2.38
CA ARG A 229 2.90 16.33 -2.28
C ARG A 229 2.36 17.66 -2.78
N VAL A 230 2.57 18.70 -1.98
CA VAL A 230 2.38 20.10 -2.36
C VAL A 230 3.72 20.82 -2.28
N VAL A 231 4.03 21.62 -3.28
CA VAL A 231 5.19 22.51 -3.31
C VAL A 231 4.70 23.91 -3.63
N VAL A 232 5.15 24.87 -2.83
CA VAL A 232 4.78 26.27 -2.96
C VAL A 232 6.02 27.11 -3.19
N LYS A 233 5.83 28.26 -3.83
CA LYS A 233 6.83 29.33 -3.91
C LYS A 233 6.22 30.62 -3.40
N ARG A 234 7.06 31.46 -2.79
CA ARG A 234 6.68 32.81 -2.40
C ARG A 234 6.37 33.62 -3.65
N VAL A 235 5.31 34.42 -3.57
CA VAL A 235 5.02 35.44 -4.58
C VAL A 235 5.83 36.67 -4.20
N THR A 236 6.83 36.99 -5.01
CA THR A 236 7.50 38.29 -4.96
C THR A 236 6.65 39.29 -5.72
N ALA A 237 6.34 40.41 -5.06
CA ALA A 237 5.79 41.59 -5.72
C ALA A 237 6.81 42.20 -6.69
#